data_AF-A0A9E3S4Q6-F1
#
_entry.id   AF-A0A9E3S4Q6-F1
#
_cell.length_a   1.000
_cell.length_b   1.000
_cell.length_c   1.000
_cell.angle_alpha   90.00
_cell.angle_beta   90.00
_cell.angle_gamma   90.00
#
_symmetry.space_group_name_H-M   'P 1'
#
loop_
_entity.id
_entity.type
_entity.pdbx_description
1 polymer ?
#
loop_
_entity_poly.entity_id
_entity_poly.type
_entity_poly.pdbx_seq_one_letter_code
_entity_poly.pdbx_strand_id
1 'polypeptide(L)'
;MLDGKQQYRSLSRVIDVHALLETGLLKNRERKNRVPVRQGTGRFHTGAGGLAQSAPVFYCLELPVLFDDSDIDKYSFEEIPLDRDCFLMSEIYMEEYEEALKKMLRGEECNPYEVGYVSPVAIRKISDNSLELSWYANTYTRFHEVSITLPRDKVKICVGCWQYDQKPYIFVDHEWLEQLHLKEYSVFALVDAIGVKMAIRNNLLSRDKLIELRERIDELAESHKDISFISFADSLILKSNWDVGYSRKGIECSYQPETFLYVVKELEAIYKQVLGLDIYAVLTQGSNEYYGESLLHISKSKNHVCLNSLGVPFAELLAIERAAKEAMKMGVHPPMQLYMDEQFYHSLRFKYEFDKNAKPSNTYPAIMKSQQSSYYHSTCDVLIENLREDGSEH
;
A
#
# COMPACT_ATOMS: atom_id res chain seq x y z
N MET A 1 -57.12 8.01 19.13
CA MET A 1 -56.94 6.92 18.16
C MET A 1 -57.49 7.38 16.83
N LEU A 2 -56.65 7.99 15.98
CA LEU A 2 -56.99 8.34 14.59
C LEU A 2 -55.74 8.18 13.74
N ASP A 3 -55.95 7.47 12.64
CA ASP A 3 -55.05 7.24 11.50
C ASP A 3 -54.79 8.55 10.75
N GLY A 4 -53.59 8.69 10.18
CA GLY A 4 -53.11 9.94 9.60
C GLY A 4 -51.94 9.70 8.64
N LYS A 5 -52.27 9.19 7.45
CA LYS A 5 -51.41 9.23 6.25
C LYS A 5 -51.24 10.67 5.75
N GLN A 6 -50.06 10.90 5.13
CA GLN A 6 -49.59 12.10 4.40
C GLN A 6 -49.19 13.27 5.32
N GLN A 7 -48.03 13.91 5.19
CA GLN A 7 -47.32 14.40 4.01
C GLN A 7 -45.94 14.93 4.48
N TYR A 8 -44.84 14.67 3.77
CA TYR A 8 -43.78 15.66 3.49
C TYR A 8 -42.77 15.03 2.51
N ARG A 9 -42.97 15.31 1.22
CA ARG A 9 -41.92 15.31 0.19
C ARG A 9 -41.37 16.74 0.14
N SER A 10 -40.07 16.94 0.36
CA SER A 10 -39.28 18.11 -0.08
C SER A 10 -37.84 17.93 0.43
N LEU A 11 -36.94 17.41 -0.41
CA LEU A 11 -35.80 18.15 -0.99
C LEU A 11 -34.71 18.58 0.01
N SER A 12 -33.67 17.75 0.13
CA SER A 12 -32.28 18.24 0.04
C SER A 12 -31.47 17.23 -0.79
N ARG A 13 -31.04 17.70 -1.97
CA ARG A 13 -30.09 16.98 -2.81
C ARG A 13 -28.73 17.10 -2.13
N VAL A 14 -28.32 16.08 -1.39
CA VAL A 14 -26.89 15.86 -1.13
C VAL A 14 -26.34 15.20 -2.39
N ILE A 15 -25.26 15.76 -2.92
CA ILE A 15 -24.53 15.20 -4.06
C ILE A 15 -24.08 13.80 -3.66
N ASP A 16 -24.65 12.79 -4.31
CA ASP A 16 -24.21 11.42 -4.18
C ASP A 16 -22.89 11.28 -4.95
N VAL A 17 -21.77 11.38 -4.22
CA VAL A 17 -20.41 11.20 -4.75
C VAL A 17 -20.25 9.82 -5.40
N HIS A 18 -21.08 8.84 -5.01
CA HIS A 18 -21.13 7.50 -5.60
C HIS A 18 -21.55 7.52 -7.08
N ALA A 19 -22.52 8.38 -7.45
CA ALA A 19 -23.00 8.49 -8.83
C ALA A 19 -21.98 9.16 -9.77
N LEU A 20 -21.07 9.98 -9.25
CA LEU A 20 -19.99 10.61 -10.02
C LEU A 20 -18.83 9.65 -10.30
N LEU A 21 -18.53 8.74 -9.38
CA LEU A 21 -17.46 7.74 -9.55
C LEU A 21 -17.89 6.58 -10.48
N GLU A 22 -19.13 6.10 -10.36
CA GLU A 22 -19.64 5.03 -11.23
C GLU A 22 -19.84 5.49 -12.69
N THR A 23 -20.30 6.72 -12.92
CA THR A 23 -20.48 7.25 -14.28
C THR A 23 -19.18 7.64 -14.98
N GLY A 24 -18.11 7.93 -14.22
CA GLY A 24 -16.77 8.19 -14.75
C GLY A 24 -16.04 6.92 -15.20
N LEU A 25 -16.16 5.84 -14.43
CA LEU A 25 -15.52 4.55 -14.74
C LEU A 25 -16.19 3.80 -15.88
N LEU A 26 -17.53 3.86 -16.00
CA LEU A 26 -18.25 3.21 -17.10
C LEU A 26 -18.06 3.94 -18.44
N LYS A 27 -17.94 5.28 -18.47
CA LYS A 27 -17.75 6.04 -19.72
C LYS A 27 -16.37 5.88 -20.35
N ASN A 28 -15.36 5.46 -19.59
CA ASN A 28 -14.01 5.20 -20.14
C ASN A 28 -13.88 3.83 -20.81
N ARG A 29 -14.87 2.93 -20.65
CA ARG A 29 -14.88 1.63 -21.35
C ARG A 29 -15.44 1.68 -22.78
N GLU A 30 -16.18 2.73 -23.15
CA GLU A 30 -16.85 2.81 -24.47
C GLU A 30 -16.16 3.72 -25.51
N ARG A 31 -14.98 4.28 -25.22
CA ARG A 31 -14.22 5.11 -26.17
C ARG A 31 -12.92 4.47 -26.65
N LYS A 32 -12.98 3.23 -27.14
CA LYS A 32 -11.98 2.67 -28.06
C LYS A 32 -12.70 1.91 -29.16
N ASN A 33 -13.06 2.62 -30.22
CA ASN A 33 -13.17 2.13 -31.60
C ASN A 33 -13.88 3.19 -32.45
N ARG A 34 -13.10 4.00 -33.17
CA ARG A 34 -13.50 4.68 -34.41
C ARG A 34 -12.26 5.35 -35.01
N VAL A 35 -11.63 4.62 -35.93
CA VAL A 35 -10.68 5.18 -36.91
C VAL A 35 -11.49 5.84 -38.02
N PRO A 36 -11.21 7.08 -38.43
CA PRO A 36 -11.66 7.58 -39.71
C PRO A 36 -10.51 7.51 -40.72
N VAL A 37 -10.75 6.70 -41.75
CA VAL A 37 -10.05 6.73 -43.04
C VAL A 37 -10.28 8.10 -43.68
N ARG A 38 -9.21 8.81 -44.05
CA ARG A 38 -9.26 9.93 -44.99
C ARG A 38 -8.31 9.67 -46.15
N GLN A 39 -8.89 9.47 -47.32
CA GLN A 39 -8.25 9.67 -48.61
C GLN A 39 -8.00 11.17 -48.82
N GLY A 40 -6.82 11.51 -49.34
CA GLY A 40 -6.44 12.88 -49.67
C GLY A 40 -5.26 12.89 -50.63
N THR A 41 -5.59 13.00 -51.91
CA THR A 41 -4.69 13.22 -53.05
C THR A 41 -3.92 14.55 -52.93
N GLY A 42 -2.63 14.56 -53.26
CA GLY A 42 -1.87 15.79 -53.43
C GLY A 42 -0.46 15.56 -53.98
N ARG A 43 -0.28 15.86 -55.28
CA ARG A 43 1.01 15.94 -56.00
C ARG A 43 1.90 17.02 -55.38
N PHE A 44 3.21 16.78 -55.28
CA PHE A 44 4.25 17.81 -55.47
C PHE A 44 5.59 17.20 -55.91
N HIS A 45 6.46 18.08 -56.40
CA HIS A 45 7.47 17.90 -57.43
C HIS A 45 8.74 17.13 -57.07
N THR A 46 9.34 16.64 -58.15
CA THR A 46 10.72 16.19 -58.37
C THR A 46 11.79 17.11 -57.80
N GLY A 47 12.77 16.52 -57.10
CA GLY A 47 14.04 17.12 -56.78
C GLY A 47 15.08 16.04 -56.50
N ALA A 48 15.99 15.83 -57.46
CA ALA A 48 17.11 14.90 -57.35
C ALA A 48 18.19 15.47 -56.43
N GLY A 49 18.76 14.62 -55.57
CA GLY A 49 19.91 14.95 -54.73
C GLY A 49 20.34 13.73 -53.93
N GLY A 50 21.27 12.96 -54.50
CA GLY A 50 21.84 11.78 -53.87
C GLY A 50 22.71 12.11 -52.68
N LEU A 51 22.57 11.31 -51.62
CA LEU A 51 23.57 11.09 -50.57
C LEU A 51 23.36 9.66 -50.06
N ALA A 52 24.35 8.81 -50.26
CA ALA A 52 24.36 7.44 -49.77
C ALA A 52 24.42 7.46 -48.24
N GLN A 53 23.30 7.16 -47.58
CA GLN A 53 23.28 6.85 -46.15
C GLN A 53 23.59 5.37 -45.98
N SER A 54 24.76 5.09 -45.41
CA SER A 54 25.12 3.78 -44.89
C SER A 54 24.09 3.35 -43.85
N ALA A 55 23.43 2.22 -44.09
CA ALA A 55 22.56 1.58 -43.12
C ALA A 55 23.35 1.27 -41.83
N PRO A 56 22.80 1.54 -40.64
CA PRO A 56 23.39 1.05 -39.40
C PRO A 56 23.29 -0.47 -39.39
N VAL A 57 24.45 -1.13 -39.35
CA VAL A 57 24.57 -2.55 -39.05
C VAL A 57 24.19 -2.71 -37.57
N PHE A 58 22.94 -3.10 -37.32
CA PHE A 58 22.53 -3.59 -36.01
C PHE A 58 23.22 -4.95 -35.81
N TYR A 59 24.32 -4.95 -35.07
CA TYR A 59 24.79 -6.18 -34.44
C TYR A 59 23.75 -6.57 -33.39
N CYS A 60 22.87 -7.52 -33.72
CA CYS A 60 22.22 -8.33 -32.70
C CYS A 60 23.35 -9.13 -32.04
N LEU A 61 23.93 -8.57 -30.98
CA LEU A 61 24.73 -9.34 -30.04
C LEU A 61 23.75 -10.33 -29.41
N GLU A 62 23.81 -11.59 -29.86
CA GLU A 62 23.17 -12.69 -29.17
C GLU A 62 23.72 -12.69 -27.74
N LEU A 63 22.87 -12.35 -26.77
CA LEU A 63 23.25 -12.42 -25.37
C LEU A 63 23.65 -13.87 -25.06
N PRO A 64 24.73 -14.11 -24.30
CA PRO A 64 25.12 -15.45 -23.90
C PRO A 64 23.94 -16.17 -23.25
N VAL A 65 23.78 -17.46 -23.55
CA VAL A 65 22.76 -18.30 -22.94
C VAL A 65 23.15 -18.53 -21.48
N LEU A 66 22.66 -17.68 -20.59
CA LEU A 66 22.86 -17.81 -19.15
C LEU A 66 21.96 -18.93 -18.60
N PHE A 67 22.45 -19.59 -17.55
CA PHE A 67 21.80 -20.67 -16.80
C PHE A 67 21.53 -21.92 -17.63
N ASP A 68 22.47 -22.34 -18.49
CA ASP A 68 22.30 -23.53 -19.37
C ASP A 68 22.72 -24.88 -18.74
N ASP A 69 22.73 -24.95 -17.42
CA ASP A 69 23.03 -26.20 -16.71
C ASP A 69 21.75 -27.01 -16.47
N SER A 70 21.80 -28.34 -16.64
CA SER A 70 20.63 -29.22 -16.45
C SER A 70 20.18 -29.31 -15.00
N ASP A 71 21.05 -28.95 -14.05
CA ASP A 71 20.74 -28.95 -12.62
C ASP A 71 20.16 -27.60 -12.15
N ILE A 72 20.01 -26.63 -13.06
CA ILE A 72 19.37 -25.33 -12.80
C ILE A 72 17.96 -25.33 -13.39
N ASP A 73 16.97 -25.21 -12.52
CA ASP A 73 15.57 -25.09 -12.90
C ASP A 73 15.32 -23.71 -13.49
N LYS A 74 14.84 -23.64 -14.73
CA LYS A 74 14.41 -22.39 -15.38
C LYS A 74 12.88 -22.35 -15.43
N TYR A 75 12.29 -21.39 -14.73
CA TYR A 75 10.84 -21.22 -14.70
C TYR A 75 10.42 -20.25 -15.80
N SER A 76 9.43 -20.63 -16.61
CA SER A 76 8.72 -19.64 -17.42
C SER A 76 7.93 -18.70 -16.52
N PHE A 77 7.51 -17.54 -17.05
CA PHE A 77 6.80 -16.53 -16.26
C PHE A 77 5.52 -17.09 -15.61
N GLU A 78 4.80 -17.95 -16.33
CA GLU A 78 3.56 -18.61 -15.87
C GLU A 78 3.81 -19.73 -14.85
N GLU A 79 5.04 -20.24 -14.78
CA GLU A 79 5.43 -21.37 -13.93
C GLU A 79 6.21 -20.93 -12.69
N ILE A 80 6.39 -19.62 -12.48
CA ILE A 80 7.01 -19.09 -11.26
C ILE A 80 6.23 -19.62 -10.04
N PRO A 81 6.89 -20.21 -9.03
CA PRO A 81 6.19 -20.85 -7.91
C PRO A 81 5.32 -19.87 -7.11
N LEU A 82 4.04 -20.23 -6.93
CA LEU A 82 3.09 -19.51 -6.09
C LEU A 82 3.20 -19.89 -4.61
N ASP A 83 2.89 -18.93 -3.73
CA ASP A 83 2.80 -19.09 -2.27
C ASP A 83 4.05 -19.72 -1.63
N ARG A 84 5.21 -19.39 -2.18
CA ARG A 84 6.52 -19.80 -1.68
C ARG A 84 7.45 -18.60 -1.60
N ASP A 85 8.40 -18.66 -0.68
CA ASP A 85 9.46 -17.67 -0.57
C ASP A 85 10.34 -17.73 -1.81
N CYS A 86 10.55 -16.56 -2.40
CA CYS A 86 11.44 -16.30 -3.52
C CYS A 86 12.29 -15.06 -3.20
N PHE A 87 13.32 -14.84 -4.01
CA PHE A 87 14.17 -13.65 -3.91
C PHE A 87 14.14 -12.86 -5.20
N LEU A 88 13.88 -11.56 -5.12
CA LEU A 88 14.16 -10.66 -6.24
C LEU A 88 15.63 -10.28 -6.22
N MET A 89 16.29 -10.35 -7.36
CA MET A 89 17.68 -9.91 -7.53
C MET A 89 17.81 -9.06 -8.79
N SER A 90 18.70 -8.07 -8.76
CA SER A 90 18.98 -7.24 -9.92
C SER A 90 19.66 -8.03 -11.03
N GLU A 91 19.25 -7.81 -12.29
CA GLU A 91 19.81 -8.48 -13.47
C GLU A 91 21.32 -8.29 -13.64
N ILE A 92 21.87 -7.17 -13.12
CA ILE A 92 23.33 -6.91 -13.14
C ILE A 92 24.16 -7.98 -12.43
N TYR A 93 23.54 -8.81 -11.57
CA TYR A 93 24.20 -9.88 -10.84
C TYR A 93 24.04 -11.26 -11.50
N MET A 94 23.36 -11.37 -12.64
CA MET A 94 23.05 -12.66 -13.26
C MET A 94 24.31 -13.47 -13.61
N GLU A 95 25.30 -12.85 -14.23
CA GLU A 95 26.53 -13.53 -14.66
C GLU A 95 27.36 -14.02 -13.46
N GLU A 96 27.57 -13.15 -12.47
CA GLU A 96 28.30 -13.47 -11.24
C GLU A 96 27.60 -14.59 -10.45
N TYR A 97 26.28 -14.52 -10.38
CA TYR A 97 25.46 -15.51 -9.68
C TYR A 97 25.49 -16.86 -10.40
N GLU A 98 25.37 -16.89 -11.73
CA GLU A 98 25.49 -18.13 -12.50
C GLU A 98 26.86 -18.77 -12.32
N GLU A 99 27.94 -17.98 -12.35
CA GLU A 99 29.29 -18.48 -12.14
C GLU A 99 29.42 -19.11 -10.74
N ALA A 100 28.92 -18.42 -9.71
CA ALA A 100 28.92 -18.92 -8.34
C ALA A 100 28.09 -20.21 -8.17
N LEU A 101 26.91 -20.25 -8.78
CA LEU A 101 26.03 -21.42 -8.77
C LEU A 101 26.70 -22.62 -9.46
N LYS A 102 27.30 -22.43 -10.64
CA LYS A 102 28.04 -23.49 -11.33
C LYS A 102 29.25 -24.00 -10.54
N LYS A 103 29.97 -23.13 -9.83
CA LYS A 103 31.05 -23.55 -8.92
C LYS A 103 30.50 -24.41 -7.78
N MET A 104 29.40 -23.99 -7.16
CA MET A 104 28.73 -24.74 -6.10
C MET A 104 28.26 -26.13 -6.59
N LEU A 105 27.68 -26.23 -7.80
CA LEU A 105 27.27 -27.49 -8.42
C LEU A 105 28.46 -28.44 -8.66
N ARG A 106 29.64 -27.91 -8.97
CA ARG A 106 30.88 -28.71 -9.10
C ARG A 106 31.52 -29.07 -7.75
N GLY A 107 30.92 -28.68 -6.63
CA GLY A 107 31.46 -28.88 -5.29
C GLY A 107 32.67 -28.01 -4.97
N GLU A 108 32.88 -26.92 -5.71
CA GLU A 108 33.92 -25.93 -5.41
C GLU A 108 33.47 -25.03 -4.24
N GLU A 109 34.45 -24.50 -3.50
CA GLU A 109 34.19 -23.56 -2.41
C GLU A 109 33.72 -22.21 -2.96
N CYS A 110 32.41 -22.05 -3.06
CA CYS A 110 31.74 -20.84 -3.51
C CYS A 110 30.34 -20.76 -2.92
N ASN A 111 29.83 -19.53 -2.74
CA ASN A 111 28.54 -19.29 -2.14
C ASN A 111 27.71 -18.31 -3.00
N PRO A 112 26.73 -18.79 -3.80
CA PRO A 112 25.87 -17.91 -4.59
C PRO A 112 24.98 -16.99 -3.72
N TYR A 113 24.81 -17.30 -2.43
CA TYR A 113 24.05 -16.45 -1.50
C TYR A 113 24.80 -15.15 -1.13
N GLU A 114 26.09 -15.06 -1.43
CA GLU A 114 26.90 -13.84 -1.20
C GLU A 114 26.90 -12.90 -2.41
N VAL A 115 26.34 -13.32 -3.53
CA VAL A 115 26.27 -12.50 -4.75
C VAL A 115 25.13 -11.49 -4.65
N GLY A 116 25.46 -10.22 -4.81
CA GLY A 116 24.48 -9.14 -4.89
C GLY A 116 23.68 -8.91 -3.61
N TYR A 117 22.45 -8.44 -3.77
CA TYR A 117 21.48 -8.30 -2.68
C TYR A 117 20.12 -8.82 -3.15
N VAL A 118 19.31 -9.24 -2.19
CA VAL A 118 17.98 -9.82 -2.45
C VAL A 118 16.88 -9.05 -1.75
N SER A 119 15.71 -9.01 -2.39
CA SER A 119 14.46 -8.66 -1.72
C SER A 119 13.62 -9.94 -1.52
N PRO A 120 13.36 -10.36 -0.27
CA PRO A 120 12.52 -11.52 0.00
C PRO A 120 11.07 -11.24 -0.37
N VAL A 121 10.46 -12.11 -1.17
CA VAL A 121 9.08 -11.99 -1.63
C VAL A 121 8.36 -13.33 -1.61
N ALA A 122 7.04 -13.31 -1.66
CA ALA A 122 6.21 -14.46 -2.04
C ALA A 122 5.27 -14.07 -3.17
N ILE A 123 5.15 -14.91 -4.20
CA ILE A 123 4.29 -14.66 -5.36
C ILE A 123 2.89 -15.12 -4.99
N ARG A 124 1.94 -14.19 -4.96
CA ARG A 124 0.55 -14.46 -4.58
C ARG A 124 -0.33 -14.79 -5.77
N LYS A 125 -0.05 -14.17 -6.92
CA LYS A 125 -0.81 -14.39 -8.15
C LYS A 125 0.00 -14.02 -9.39
N ILE A 126 -0.20 -14.80 -10.44
CA ILE A 126 0.32 -14.54 -11.78
C ILE A 126 -0.85 -14.08 -12.64
N SER A 127 -0.68 -12.94 -13.31
CA SER A 127 -1.59 -12.44 -14.34
C SER A 127 -0.85 -12.36 -15.67
N ASP A 128 -1.55 -12.19 -16.79
CA ASP A 128 -0.94 -12.18 -18.14
C ASP A 128 0.24 -11.20 -18.28
N ASN A 129 0.20 -10.08 -17.54
CA ASN A 129 1.16 -8.97 -17.67
C ASN A 129 1.94 -8.65 -16.39
N SER A 130 1.72 -9.35 -15.27
CA SER A 130 2.33 -8.99 -13.99
C SER A 130 2.24 -10.08 -12.93
N LEU A 131 3.10 -9.99 -11.93
CA LEU A 131 3.06 -10.77 -10.69
C LEU A 131 2.56 -9.88 -9.55
N GLU A 132 1.59 -10.36 -8.77
CA GLU A 132 1.23 -9.79 -7.47
C GLU A 132 2.12 -10.45 -6.40
N LEU A 133 2.87 -9.64 -5.65
CA LEU A 133 3.86 -10.09 -4.69
C LEU A 133 3.55 -9.59 -3.28
N SER A 134 3.75 -10.45 -2.28
CA SER A 134 4.00 -10.03 -0.90
C SER A 134 5.49 -9.77 -0.75
N TRP A 135 5.88 -8.52 -0.57
CA TRP A 135 7.26 -8.14 -0.32
C TRP A 135 7.50 -7.92 1.17
N TYR A 136 8.52 -8.58 1.72
CA TYR A 136 8.88 -8.45 3.12
C TYR A 136 9.96 -7.38 3.28
N ALA A 137 9.51 -6.12 3.30
CA ALA A 137 10.35 -4.93 3.33
C ALA A 137 11.29 -4.87 4.56
N ASN A 138 10.83 -5.40 5.69
CA ASN A 138 11.62 -5.55 6.90
C ASN A 138 11.18 -6.84 7.59
N THR A 139 12.10 -7.76 7.81
CA THR A 139 11.89 -8.97 8.64
C THR A 139 12.85 -9.03 9.82
N TYR A 140 13.78 -8.08 9.90
CA TYR A 140 14.84 -8.06 10.90
C TYR A 140 14.36 -7.44 12.22
N THR A 141 13.72 -6.26 12.16
CA THR A 141 13.27 -5.54 13.37
C THR A 141 11.78 -5.71 13.66
N ARG A 142 11.01 -6.12 12.66
CA ARG A 142 9.57 -6.35 12.69
C ARG A 142 9.20 -7.21 11.48
N PHE A 143 8.00 -7.77 11.43
CA PHE A 143 7.49 -8.46 10.25
C PHE A 143 6.64 -7.50 9.41
N HIS A 144 7.26 -6.84 8.43
CA HIS A 144 6.63 -5.82 7.61
C HIS A 144 6.45 -6.30 6.18
N GLU A 145 5.20 -6.64 5.87
CA GLU A 145 4.78 -7.06 4.54
C GLU A 145 4.11 -5.90 3.80
N VAL A 146 4.44 -5.76 2.51
CA VAL A 146 3.85 -4.79 1.59
C VAL A 146 3.42 -5.51 0.31
N SER A 147 2.20 -5.24 -0.16
CA SER A 147 1.72 -5.76 -1.43
C SER A 147 2.29 -4.93 -2.59
N ILE A 148 3.00 -5.55 -3.53
CA ILE A 148 3.58 -4.89 -4.71
C ILE A 148 3.22 -5.62 -6.00
N THR A 149 3.34 -4.94 -7.14
CA THR A 149 3.13 -5.53 -8.48
C THR A 149 4.41 -5.44 -9.28
N LEU A 150 4.87 -6.58 -9.81
CA LEU A 150 6.03 -6.69 -10.69
C LEU A 150 5.57 -6.91 -12.14
N PRO A 151 5.76 -5.93 -13.05
CA PRO A 151 5.41 -6.09 -14.45
C PRO A 151 6.20 -7.20 -15.14
N ARG A 152 5.58 -7.91 -16.09
CA ARG A 152 6.19 -9.01 -16.83
C ARG A 152 7.45 -8.59 -17.59
N ASP A 153 7.45 -7.41 -18.20
CA ASP A 153 8.59 -6.85 -18.94
C ASP A 153 9.80 -6.52 -18.04
N LYS A 154 9.59 -6.48 -16.72
CA LYS A 154 10.64 -6.28 -15.72
C LYS A 154 11.26 -7.57 -15.21
N VAL A 155 10.64 -8.73 -15.49
CA VAL A 155 11.22 -10.05 -15.21
C VAL A 155 12.17 -10.44 -16.33
N LYS A 156 13.40 -10.83 -15.97
CA LYS A 156 14.42 -11.26 -16.93
C LYS A 156 14.50 -12.78 -16.99
N ILE A 157 14.61 -13.42 -15.84
CA ILE A 157 14.54 -14.88 -15.70
C ILE A 157 14.18 -15.25 -14.26
N CYS A 158 13.55 -16.41 -14.07
CA CYS A 158 13.41 -17.02 -12.77
C CYS A 158 14.16 -18.36 -12.77
N VAL A 159 15.07 -18.53 -11.81
CA VAL A 159 15.89 -19.74 -11.67
C VAL A 159 15.79 -20.32 -10.27
N GLY A 160 15.92 -21.62 -10.16
CA GLY A 160 16.06 -22.32 -8.88
C GLY A 160 17.02 -23.49 -9.01
N CYS A 161 17.31 -24.13 -7.89
CA CYS A 161 18.12 -25.34 -7.88
C CYS A 161 17.59 -26.28 -6.79
N TRP A 162 16.75 -27.24 -7.19
CA TRP A 162 16.14 -28.21 -6.27
C TRP A 162 17.16 -29.07 -5.52
N GLN A 163 18.32 -29.36 -6.11
CA GLN A 163 19.35 -30.20 -5.50
C GLN A 163 19.92 -29.61 -4.20
N TYR A 164 19.88 -28.28 -4.07
CA TYR A 164 20.42 -27.54 -2.93
C TYR A 164 19.33 -26.84 -2.10
N ASP A 165 18.06 -27.20 -2.32
CA ASP A 165 16.89 -26.54 -1.70
C ASP A 165 16.93 -25.00 -1.85
N GLN A 166 17.46 -24.53 -2.99
CA GLN A 166 17.62 -23.12 -3.24
C GLN A 166 16.27 -22.51 -3.57
N LYS A 167 15.85 -21.52 -2.76
CA LYS A 167 14.65 -20.71 -3.04
C LYS A 167 14.77 -20.08 -4.43
N PRO A 168 13.69 -19.99 -5.23
CA PRO A 168 13.76 -19.39 -6.56
C PRO A 168 14.23 -17.94 -6.52
N TYR A 169 15.17 -17.61 -7.41
CA TYR A 169 15.65 -16.25 -7.67
C TYR A 169 14.96 -15.71 -8.93
N ILE A 170 14.28 -14.60 -8.79
CA ILE A 170 13.67 -13.86 -9.89
C ILE A 170 14.59 -12.67 -10.18
N PHE A 171 15.31 -12.76 -11.28
CA PHE A 171 16.11 -11.66 -11.78
C PHE A 171 15.22 -10.63 -12.46
N VAL A 172 15.38 -9.38 -12.04
CA VAL A 172 14.56 -8.26 -12.47
C VAL A 172 15.40 -7.09 -12.95
N ASP A 173 14.78 -6.24 -13.76
CA ASP A 173 15.30 -4.94 -14.17
C ASP A 173 15.89 -4.15 -12.98
N HIS A 174 17.14 -3.69 -13.13
CA HIS A 174 17.89 -3.06 -12.04
C HIS A 174 17.20 -1.79 -11.53
N GLU A 175 16.78 -0.93 -12.46
CA GLU A 175 16.15 0.34 -12.12
C GLU A 175 14.84 0.12 -11.38
N TRP A 176 14.03 -0.85 -11.82
CA TRP A 176 12.80 -1.20 -11.12
C TRP A 176 13.05 -1.66 -9.67
N LEU A 177 14.06 -2.51 -9.46
CA LEU A 177 14.39 -3.00 -8.10
C LEU A 177 14.95 -1.88 -7.22
N GLU A 178 15.78 -0.98 -7.75
CA GLU A 178 16.24 0.19 -7.00
C GLU A 178 15.06 1.09 -6.61
N GLN A 179 14.14 1.35 -7.54
CA GLN A 179 12.96 2.17 -7.26
C GLN A 179 12.04 1.55 -6.20
N LEU A 180 11.95 0.21 -6.14
CA LEU A 180 11.20 -0.46 -5.08
C LEU A 180 11.68 -0.08 -3.67
N HIS A 181 13.00 0.02 -3.47
CA HIS A 181 13.63 0.39 -2.19
C HIS A 181 13.65 1.90 -1.93
N LEU A 182 13.57 2.72 -2.99
CA LEU A 182 13.48 4.18 -2.90
C LEU A 182 12.04 4.69 -2.79
N LYS A 183 11.06 3.80 -2.92
CA LYS A 183 9.65 4.16 -2.92
C LYS A 183 9.21 4.62 -1.54
N GLU A 184 8.55 5.77 -1.49
CA GLU A 184 7.83 6.21 -0.29
C GLU A 184 6.50 5.48 -0.14
N TYR A 185 6.17 5.14 1.09
CA TYR A 185 4.91 4.55 1.48
C TYR A 185 4.23 5.43 2.52
N SER A 186 2.99 5.11 2.86
CA SER A 186 2.24 5.88 3.83
C SER A 186 1.43 5.00 4.77
N VAL A 187 1.27 5.50 5.99
CA VAL A 187 0.28 5.02 6.96
C VAL A 187 -0.89 5.99 6.94
N PHE A 188 -2.11 5.45 7.02
CA PHE A 188 -3.33 6.23 7.10
C PHE A 188 -4.18 5.79 8.28
N ALA A 189 -4.85 6.76 8.91
CA ALA A 189 -5.94 6.46 9.83
C ALA A 189 -7.17 7.32 9.53
N LEU A 190 -8.34 6.69 9.57
CA LEU A 190 -9.63 7.37 9.63
C LEU A 190 -10.13 7.30 11.07
N VAL A 191 -10.27 8.45 11.73
CA VAL A 191 -10.80 8.58 13.08
C VAL A 191 -12.20 9.18 12.99
N ASP A 192 -13.16 8.63 13.70
CA ASP A 192 -14.54 9.10 13.65
C ASP A 192 -15.22 9.02 15.02
N ALA A 193 -16.08 10.00 15.30
CA ALA A 193 -16.74 10.14 16.59
C ALA A 193 -18.05 9.37 16.67
N ILE A 194 -18.25 8.68 17.79
CA ILE A 194 -19.41 7.84 18.04
C ILE A 194 -20.53 8.69 18.65
N GLY A 195 -21.75 8.53 18.15
CA GLY A 195 -22.94 9.14 18.77
C GLY A 195 -23.18 10.61 18.42
N VAL A 196 -22.45 11.19 17.47
CA VAL A 196 -22.57 12.60 17.06
C VAL A 196 -24.01 12.98 16.68
N LYS A 197 -24.74 12.11 15.98
CA LYS A 197 -26.16 12.33 15.65
C LYS A 197 -27.04 12.55 16.89
N MET A 198 -26.78 11.81 17.96
CA MET A 198 -27.50 11.96 19.23
C MET A 198 -27.04 13.23 19.97
N ALA A 199 -25.74 13.55 19.93
CA ALA A 199 -25.21 14.76 20.52
C ALA A 199 -25.80 16.03 19.88
N ILE A 200 -25.94 16.04 18.55
CA ILE A 200 -26.61 17.13 17.82
C ILE A 200 -28.09 17.24 18.23
N ARG A 201 -28.83 16.13 18.25
CA ARG A 201 -30.25 16.11 18.64
C ARG A 201 -30.48 16.65 20.05
N ASN A 202 -29.55 16.36 20.95
CA ASN A 202 -29.61 16.78 22.35
C ASN A 202 -28.95 18.15 22.60
N ASN A 203 -28.52 18.87 21.55
CA ASN A 203 -27.82 20.16 21.64
C ASN A 203 -26.56 20.14 22.54
N LEU A 204 -25.84 19.01 22.59
CA LEU A 204 -24.64 18.85 23.41
C LEU A 204 -23.38 19.45 22.77
N LEU A 205 -23.41 19.68 21.45
CA LEU A 205 -22.32 20.25 20.67
C LEU A 205 -22.50 21.76 20.54
N SER A 206 -21.87 22.52 21.43
CA SER A 206 -21.83 23.98 21.35
C SER A 206 -20.71 24.44 20.42
N ARG A 207 -20.83 25.68 19.90
CA ARG A 207 -19.76 26.32 19.13
C ARG A 207 -18.43 26.34 19.89
N ASP A 208 -18.48 26.66 21.18
CA ASP A 208 -17.28 26.79 22.01
C ASP A 208 -16.55 25.45 22.16
N LYS A 209 -17.29 24.36 22.37
CA LYS A 209 -16.72 23.00 22.40
C LYS A 209 -16.07 22.60 21.07
N LEU A 210 -16.64 22.99 19.95
CA LEU A 210 -16.06 22.69 18.63
C LEU A 210 -14.79 23.51 18.36
N ILE A 211 -14.73 24.74 18.85
CA ILE A 211 -13.52 25.58 18.79
C ILE A 211 -12.43 24.97 19.69
N GLU A 212 -12.78 24.60 20.93
CA GLU A 212 -11.88 23.96 21.87
C GLU A 212 -11.34 22.63 21.33
N LEU A 213 -12.21 21.78 20.74
CA LEU A 213 -11.79 20.54 20.11
C LEU A 213 -10.73 20.78 19.03
N ARG A 214 -10.98 21.77 18.15
CA ARG A 214 -10.03 22.12 17.08
C ARG A 214 -8.70 22.58 17.66
N GLU A 215 -8.70 23.46 18.66
CA GLU A 215 -7.47 23.96 19.28
C GLU A 215 -6.66 22.84 19.95
N ARG A 216 -7.33 21.90 20.63
CA ARG A 216 -6.66 20.73 21.23
C ARG A 216 -6.09 19.76 20.19
N ILE A 217 -6.75 19.62 19.03
CA ILE A 217 -6.22 18.84 17.92
C ILE A 217 -5.03 19.56 17.26
N ASP A 218 -5.08 20.89 17.13
CA ASP A 218 -3.96 21.69 16.62
C ASP A 218 -2.72 21.52 17.53
N GLU A 219 -2.91 21.57 18.86
CA GLU A 219 -1.85 21.30 19.85
C GLU A 219 -1.22 19.91 19.68
N LEU A 220 -2.04 18.88 19.46
CA LEU A 220 -1.56 17.51 19.21
C LEU A 220 -0.84 17.40 17.85
N ALA A 221 -1.34 18.09 16.82
CA ALA A 221 -0.69 18.10 15.51
C ALA A 221 0.70 18.77 15.57
N GLU A 222 0.86 19.80 16.41
CA GLU A 222 2.16 20.46 16.61
C GLU A 222 3.22 19.55 17.25
N SER A 223 2.82 18.57 18.06
CA SER A 223 3.73 17.58 18.65
C SER A 223 4.10 16.43 17.70
N HIS A 224 3.33 16.21 16.63
CA HIS A 224 3.52 15.13 15.65
C HIS A 224 3.70 15.66 14.22
N LYS A 225 4.85 16.30 13.96
CA LYS A 225 5.15 16.97 12.67
C LYS A 225 5.26 16.02 11.47
N ASP A 226 5.48 14.74 11.75
CA ASP A 226 5.54 13.63 10.80
C ASP A 226 4.14 13.09 10.44
N ILE A 227 3.08 13.58 11.09
CA ILE A 227 1.70 13.20 10.85
C ILE A 227 0.91 14.43 10.40
N SER A 228 0.22 14.30 9.26
CA SER A 228 -0.76 15.29 8.81
C SER A 228 -2.14 14.98 9.35
N PHE A 229 -2.79 16.00 9.90
CA PHE A 229 -4.15 15.94 10.42
C PHE A 229 -5.08 16.69 9.47
N ILE A 230 -6.11 16.02 8.97
CA ILE A 230 -7.18 16.65 8.17
C ILE A 230 -8.52 16.38 8.84
N SER A 231 -9.16 17.43 9.35
CA SER A 231 -10.47 17.34 9.96
C SER A 231 -11.60 17.52 8.94
N PHE A 232 -12.58 16.62 8.99
CA PHE A 232 -13.84 16.65 8.23
C PHE A 232 -15.00 16.65 9.22
N ALA A 233 -15.40 17.84 9.68
CA ALA A 233 -16.40 18.00 10.74
C ALA A 233 -16.01 17.21 12.02
N ASP A 234 -16.65 16.07 12.27
CA ASP A 234 -16.45 15.18 13.41
C ASP A 234 -15.45 14.04 13.18
N SER A 235 -15.01 13.83 11.94
CA SER A 235 -14.02 12.82 11.57
C SER A 235 -12.65 13.43 11.28
N LEU A 236 -11.57 12.67 11.43
CA LEU A 236 -10.22 13.03 11.01
C LEU A 236 -9.63 11.99 10.06
N ILE A 237 -8.79 12.48 9.16
CA ILE A 237 -7.85 11.65 8.42
C ILE A 237 -6.45 12.00 8.89
N LEU A 238 -5.70 10.99 9.30
CA LEU A 238 -4.30 11.08 9.65
C LEU A 238 -3.45 10.42 8.56
N LYS A 239 -2.32 11.02 8.21
CA LYS A 239 -1.35 10.44 7.27
C LYS A 239 0.08 10.70 7.70
N SER A 240 0.93 9.69 7.56
CA SER A 240 2.38 9.84 7.64
C SER A 240 3.03 9.13 6.47
N ASN A 241 4.19 9.62 6.02
CA ASN A 241 5.03 8.96 5.03
C ASN A 241 6.13 8.19 5.74
N TRP A 242 6.59 7.11 5.11
CA TRP A 242 7.74 6.36 5.58
C TRP A 242 8.54 5.79 4.41
N ASP A 243 9.81 5.56 4.68
CA ASP A 243 10.79 5.00 3.76
C ASP A 243 11.10 3.58 4.17
N VAL A 244 11.18 2.68 3.19
CA VAL A 244 11.59 1.29 3.43
C VAL A 244 13.03 1.22 3.95
N GLY A 245 13.86 2.17 3.53
CA GLY A 245 15.29 2.14 3.77
C GLY A 245 16.04 1.44 2.64
N TYR A 246 17.23 1.94 2.35
CA TYR A 246 18.14 1.37 1.38
C TYR A 246 19.57 1.61 1.85
N SER A 247 20.13 0.62 2.55
CA SER A 247 21.44 0.71 3.21
C SER A 247 22.57 1.13 2.27
N ARG A 248 22.51 0.68 1.01
CA ARG A 248 23.49 1.04 -0.03
C ARG A 248 23.52 2.53 -0.38
N LYS A 249 22.40 3.24 -0.20
CA LYS A 249 22.30 4.69 -0.38
C LYS A 249 22.23 5.45 0.95
N GLY A 250 22.49 4.76 2.08
CA GLY A 250 22.47 5.34 3.42
C GLY A 250 21.08 5.81 3.87
N ILE A 251 20.01 5.26 3.29
CA ILE A 251 18.63 5.58 3.68
C ILE A 251 18.21 4.58 4.76
N GLU A 252 17.82 5.08 5.92
CA GLU A 252 17.31 4.26 7.02
C GLU A 252 15.80 4.04 6.87
N CYS A 253 15.31 2.91 7.40
CA CYS A 253 13.88 2.64 7.46
C CYS A 253 13.22 3.54 8.52
N SER A 254 12.25 4.36 8.12
CA SER A 254 11.55 5.29 9.03
C SER A 254 10.19 4.76 9.53
N TYR A 255 9.86 3.50 9.24
CA TYR A 255 8.55 2.94 9.54
C TYR A 255 8.30 2.72 11.05
N GLN A 256 7.41 3.54 11.62
CA GLN A 256 6.99 3.52 13.02
C GLN A 256 5.45 3.63 13.16
N PRO A 257 4.69 2.58 12.77
CA PRO A 257 3.23 2.59 12.82
C PRO A 257 2.66 2.72 14.25
N GLU A 258 3.43 2.37 15.27
CA GLU A 258 3.03 2.46 16.68
C GLU A 258 2.64 3.89 17.10
N THR A 259 3.26 4.92 16.51
CA THR A 259 2.94 6.33 16.77
C THR A 259 1.46 6.63 16.56
N PHE A 260 0.81 5.98 15.59
CA PHE A 260 -0.62 6.15 15.35
C PHE A 260 -1.49 5.60 16.49
N LEU A 261 -1.05 4.55 17.19
CA LEU A 261 -1.80 4.02 18.33
C LEU A 261 -1.81 5.02 19.49
N TYR A 262 -0.66 5.67 19.74
CA TYR A 262 -0.54 6.72 20.74
C TYR A 262 -1.37 7.95 20.36
N VAL A 263 -1.26 8.42 19.11
CA VAL A 263 -2.04 9.57 18.62
C VAL A 263 -3.55 9.31 18.71
N VAL A 264 -4.01 8.10 18.33
CA VAL A 264 -5.44 7.74 18.45
C VAL A 264 -5.89 7.74 19.92
N LYS A 265 -5.06 7.23 20.83
CA LYS A 265 -5.36 7.25 22.27
C LYS A 265 -5.45 8.68 22.83
N GLU A 266 -4.58 9.58 22.37
CA GLU A 266 -4.64 10.99 22.76
C GLU A 266 -5.86 11.70 22.17
N LEU A 267 -6.19 11.43 20.90
CA LEU A 267 -7.42 11.92 20.28
C LEU A 267 -8.66 11.43 21.03
N GLU A 268 -8.69 10.18 21.47
CA GLU A 268 -9.81 9.66 22.28
C GLU A 268 -9.98 10.49 23.56
N ALA A 269 -8.90 10.74 24.28
CA ALA A 269 -8.94 11.55 25.49
C ALA A 269 -9.46 12.97 25.19
N ILE A 270 -9.01 13.59 24.10
CA ILE A 270 -9.46 14.92 23.67
C ILE A 270 -10.97 14.92 23.37
N TYR A 271 -11.45 14.00 22.53
CA TYR A 271 -12.88 13.90 22.18
C TYR A 271 -13.74 13.62 23.41
N LYS A 272 -13.27 12.75 24.31
CA LYS A 272 -13.99 12.40 25.53
C LYS A 272 -14.10 13.59 26.49
N GLN A 273 -13.01 14.34 26.68
CA GLN A 273 -12.98 15.48 27.58
C GLN A 273 -13.83 16.65 27.06
N VAL A 274 -13.70 16.99 25.78
CA VAL A 274 -14.34 18.19 25.20
C VAL A 274 -15.80 17.91 24.83
N LEU A 275 -16.06 16.79 24.13
CA LEU A 275 -17.39 16.48 23.61
C LEU A 275 -18.16 15.47 24.46
N GLY A 276 -17.49 14.70 25.31
CA GLY A 276 -18.11 13.56 26.00
C GLY A 276 -18.38 12.38 25.08
N LEU A 277 -17.75 12.35 23.90
CA LEU A 277 -17.95 11.33 22.87
C LEU A 277 -16.76 10.39 22.82
N ASP A 278 -17.03 9.11 22.57
CA ASP A 278 -16.02 8.12 22.25
C ASP A 278 -15.68 8.19 20.76
N ILE A 279 -14.54 7.65 20.37
CA ILE A 279 -14.11 7.57 18.96
C ILE A 279 -13.78 6.13 18.58
N TYR A 280 -13.70 5.87 17.28
CA TYR A 280 -13.01 4.70 16.75
C TYR A 280 -12.05 5.14 15.63
N ALA A 281 -11.06 4.29 15.35
CA ALA A 281 -10.10 4.50 14.28
C ALA A 281 -10.00 3.26 13.39
N VAL A 282 -9.84 3.50 12.09
CA VAL A 282 -9.48 2.51 11.09
C VAL A 282 -8.08 2.81 10.60
N LEU A 283 -7.17 1.84 10.60
CA LEU A 283 -5.76 2.02 10.21
C LEU A 283 -5.39 1.10 9.05
N THR A 284 -4.64 1.64 8.09
CA THR A 284 -4.05 0.88 6.98
C THR A 284 -2.69 1.47 6.58
N GLN A 285 -1.99 0.78 5.69
CA GLN A 285 -0.80 1.25 5.02
C GLN A 285 -0.83 0.96 3.53
N GLY A 286 -0.05 1.71 2.74
CA GLY A 286 0.05 1.44 1.32
C GLY A 286 1.06 2.32 0.61
N SER A 287 1.21 2.09 -0.69
CA SER A 287 2.10 2.88 -1.56
C SER A 287 1.66 4.34 -1.65
N ASN A 288 2.63 5.25 -1.58
CA ASN A 288 2.46 6.64 -1.98
C ASN A 288 3.01 6.83 -3.39
N GLU A 289 2.29 7.51 -4.29
CA GLU A 289 2.81 7.81 -5.64
C GLU A 289 3.35 9.24 -5.77
N TYR A 290 3.18 10.07 -4.73
CA TYR A 290 3.73 11.41 -4.66
C TYR A 290 5.06 11.38 -3.90
N TYR A 291 6.13 11.00 -4.60
CA TYR A 291 7.49 10.85 -4.04
C TYR A 291 8.17 12.20 -3.83
N GLY A 292 8.89 12.36 -2.71
CA GLY A 292 9.70 13.54 -2.41
C GLY A 292 8.89 14.82 -2.17
N GLU A 293 7.58 14.69 -2.02
CA GLU A 293 6.66 15.80 -1.81
C GLU A 293 6.23 15.89 -0.35
N SER A 294 5.86 17.09 0.09
CA SER A 294 5.27 17.29 1.43
C SER A 294 4.00 16.44 1.61
N LEU A 295 3.68 16.06 2.85
CA LEU A 295 2.47 15.29 3.19
C LEU A 295 1.17 15.93 2.65
N LEU A 296 1.12 17.26 2.65
CA LEU A 296 -0.02 18.06 2.20
C LEU A 296 0.41 19.08 1.16
N HIS A 297 -0.34 19.17 0.07
CA HIS A 297 -0.27 20.30 -0.84
C HIS A 297 -1.41 21.28 -0.56
N ILE A 298 -1.06 22.51 -0.17
CA ILE A 298 -2.01 23.62 -0.02
C ILE A 298 -1.79 24.60 -1.16
N SER A 299 -2.82 24.77 -1.99
CA SER A 299 -2.80 25.76 -3.08
C SER A 299 -2.55 27.18 -2.56
N LYS A 300 -1.99 28.05 -3.42
CA LYS A 300 -1.72 29.46 -3.06
C LYS A 300 -2.95 30.22 -2.56
N SER A 301 -4.12 29.93 -3.15
CA SER A 301 -5.43 30.48 -2.76
C SER A 301 -6.03 29.85 -1.51
N LYS A 302 -5.38 28.81 -0.95
CA LYS A 302 -5.79 28.08 0.26
C LYS A 302 -7.19 27.44 0.18
N ASN A 303 -7.75 27.29 -1.00
CA ASN A 303 -9.07 26.69 -1.23
C ASN A 303 -9.00 25.26 -1.80
N HIS A 304 -7.80 24.78 -2.09
CA HIS A 304 -7.50 23.38 -2.40
C HIS A 304 -6.43 22.88 -1.44
N VAL A 305 -6.77 21.84 -0.69
CA VAL A 305 -5.88 21.07 0.18
C VAL A 305 -5.90 19.65 -0.36
N CYS A 306 -4.75 19.16 -0.82
CA CYS A 306 -4.58 17.82 -1.33
C CYS A 306 -3.73 17.03 -0.35
N LEU A 307 -4.27 15.90 0.10
CA LEU A 307 -3.44 14.88 0.73
C LEU A 307 -2.72 14.16 -0.40
N ASN A 308 -1.41 14.40 -0.53
CA ASN A 308 -0.59 13.86 -1.61
C ASN A 308 -0.55 12.32 -1.49
N SER A 309 -1.55 11.67 -2.09
CA SER A 309 -1.79 10.23 -2.02
C SER A 309 -2.79 9.79 -3.10
N LEU A 310 -2.69 8.54 -3.53
CA LEU A 310 -3.70 7.93 -4.38
C LEU A 310 -4.91 7.43 -3.59
N GLY A 311 -6.02 7.20 -4.30
CA GLY A 311 -7.29 6.77 -3.68
C GLY A 311 -7.28 5.35 -3.09
N VAL A 312 -6.27 4.51 -3.33
CA VAL A 312 -6.30 3.09 -2.93
C VAL A 312 -6.30 2.91 -1.41
N PRO A 313 -5.36 3.49 -0.62
CA PRO A 313 -5.40 3.36 0.84
C PRO A 313 -6.69 3.92 1.46
N PHE A 314 -7.25 5.01 0.89
CA PHE A 314 -8.55 5.52 1.33
C PHE A 314 -9.70 4.56 1.04
N ALA A 315 -9.69 3.92 -0.13
CA ALA A 315 -10.71 2.94 -0.48
C ALA A 315 -10.62 1.71 0.45
N GLU A 316 -9.42 1.31 0.88
CA GLU A 316 -9.23 0.29 1.91
C GLU A 316 -9.75 0.71 3.28
N LEU A 317 -9.45 1.95 3.74
CA LEU A 317 -10.00 2.49 5.00
C LEU A 317 -11.53 2.39 5.02
N LEU A 318 -12.19 2.84 3.96
CA LEU A 318 -13.64 2.80 3.85
C LEU A 318 -14.19 1.36 3.74
N ALA A 319 -13.45 0.45 3.09
CA ALA A 319 -13.85 -0.95 3.00
C ALA A 319 -13.81 -1.64 4.36
N ILE A 320 -12.76 -1.40 5.16
CA ILE A 320 -12.65 -1.92 6.53
C ILE A 320 -13.74 -1.30 7.42
N GLU A 321 -13.91 0.03 7.38
CA GLU A 321 -14.92 0.75 8.15
C GLU A 321 -16.33 0.18 7.89
N ARG A 322 -16.67 -0.02 6.62
CA ARG A 322 -17.95 -0.60 6.22
C ARG A 322 -18.10 -2.04 6.73
N ALA A 323 -17.09 -2.88 6.56
CA ALA A 323 -17.12 -4.26 7.01
C ALA A 323 -17.28 -4.36 8.54
N ALA A 324 -16.59 -3.51 9.30
CA ALA A 324 -16.74 -3.41 10.74
C ALA A 324 -18.16 -2.98 11.14
N LYS A 325 -18.74 -1.97 10.48
CA LYS A 325 -20.12 -1.52 10.73
C LYS A 325 -21.16 -2.59 10.42
N GLU A 326 -20.96 -3.37 9.37
CA GLU A 326 -21.83 -4.50 9.03
C GLU A 326 -21.69 -5.64 10.06
N ALA A 327 -20.46 -6.01 10.44
CA ALA A 327 -20.17 -7.03 11.45
C ALA A 327 -20.77 -6.68 12.83
N MET A 328 -20.67 -5.42 13.26
CA MET A 328 -21.30 -4.93 14.49
C MET A 328 -22.83 -5.05 14.45
N LYS A 329 -23.47 -4.70 13.33
CA LYS A 329 -24.93 -4.83 13.16
C LYS A 329 -25.40 -6.28 13.19
N MET A 330 -24.56 -7.19 12.70
CA MET A 330 -24.82 -8.63 12.70
C MET A 330 -24.47 -9.32 14.03
N GLY A 331 -23.86 -8.60 14.98
CA GLY A 331 -23.44 -9.15 16.27
C GLY A 331 -22.22 -10.07 16.20
N VAL A 332 -21.38 -9.94 15.16
CA VAL A 332 -20.16 -10.75 14.99
C VAL A 332 -19.12 -10.39 16.05
N HIS A 333 -18.95 -9.09 16.34
CA HIS A 333 -18.16 -8.58 17.44
C HIS A 333 -18.79 -7.28 17.97
N PRO A 334 -18.51 -6.87 19.22
CA PRO A 334 -18.92 -5.58 19.73
C PRO A 334 -18.17 -4.43 19.02
N PRO A 335 -18.65 -3.18 19.15
CA PRO A 335 -17.85 -2.01 18.77
C PRO A 335 -16.51 -1.99 19.49
N MET A 336 -15.45 -1.77 18.73
CA MET A 336 -14.07 -1.59 19.21
C MET A 336 -13.53 -0.21 18.84
N GLN A 337 -12.47 0.18 19.54
CA GLN A 337 -11.75 1.43 19.32
C GLN A 337 -10.90 1.39 18.06
N LEU A 338 -10.28 0.26 17.74
CA LEU A 338 -9.37 0.11 16.61
C LEU A 338 -9.85 -0.97 15.64
N TYR A 339 -9.71 -0.70 14.36
CA TYR A 339 -9.84 -1.64 13.25
C TYR A 339 -8.63 -1.47 12.33
N MET A 340 -7.81 -2.49 12.16
CA MET A 340 -6.53 -2.39 11.45
C MET A 340 -6.48 -3.38 10.31
N ASP A 341 -6.01 -2.96 9.15
CA ASP A 341 -5.59 -3.87 8.08
C ASP A 341 -4.60 -4.92 8.63
N GLU A 342 -4.65 -6.13 8.09
CA GLU A 342 -3.81 -7.26 8.50
C GLU A 342 -2.31 -6.97 8.35
N GLN A 343 -1.88 -6.36 7.24
CA GLN A 343 -0.47 -6.03 7.03
C GLN A 343 -0.02 -4.93 8.00
N PHE A 344 -0.87 -3.93 8.26
CA PHE A 344 -0.61 -2.93 9.31
C PHE A 344 -0.47 -3.61 10.69
N TYR A 345 -1.43 -4.44 11.09
CA TYR A 345 -1.45 -5.08 12.40
C TYR A 345 -0.22 -5.97 12.64
N HIS A 346 0.13 -6.82 11.68
CA HIS A 346 1.26 -7.75 11.84
C HIS A 346 2.62 -7.07 11.86
N SER A 347 2.69 -5.84 11.34
CA SER A 347 3.89 -5.01 11.33
C SER A 347 4.19 -4.32 12.66
N LEU A 348 3.23 -4.32 13.59
CA LEU A 348 3.44 -3.79 14.94
C LEU A 348 4.48 -4.62 15.71
N ARG A 349 5.33 -3.94 16.49
CA ARG A 349 6.39 -4.54 17.30
C ARG A 349 5.85 -5.17 18.59
N PHE A 350 5.09 -6.24 18.46
CA PHE A 350 4.58 -6.96 19.62
C PHE A 350 5.69 -7.68 20.41
N LYS A 351 5.47 -7.80 21.72
CA LYS A 351 6.21 -8.69 22.62
C LYS A 351 6.09 -10.14 22.13
N TYR A 352 7.12 -10.95 22.36
CA TYR A 352 7.16 -12.33 21.88
C TYR A 352 6.02 -13.19 22.46
N GLU A 353 5.63 -12.93 23.71
CA GLU A 353 4.59 -13.67 24.41
C GLU A 353 3.17 -13.30 23.95
N PHE A 354 3.02 -12.22 23.18
CA PHE A 354 1.72 -11.78 22.70
C PHE A 354 1.31 -12.60 21.48
N ASP A 355 0.33 -13.49 21.68
CA ASP A 355 -0.27 -14.27 20.60
C ASP A 355 -1.13 -13.38 19.68
N LYS A 356 -0.45 -12.70 18.76
CA LYS A 356 -1.08 -11.80 17.77
C LYS A 356 -1.93 -12.55 16.75
N ASN A 357 -1.61 -13.81 16.45
CA ASN A 357 -2.32 -14.59 15.44
C ASN A 357 -3.67 -15.12 15.94
N ALA A 358 -3.83 -15.29 17.25
CA ALA A 358 -5.11 -15.67 17.86
C ALA A 358 -6.07 -14.48 18.11
N LYS A 359 -5.67 -13.24 17.79
CA LYS A 359 -6.53 -12.07 17.99
C LYS A 359 -7.71 -12.07 17.03
N PRO A 360 -8.87 -11.53 17.46
CA PRO A 360 -10.07 -11.59 16.66
C PRO A 360 -9.90 -10.74 15.40
N SER A 361 -10.28 -11.33 14.27
CA SER A 361 -10.21 -10.72 12.96
C SER A 361 -11.48 -11.04 12.17
N ASN A 362 -11.71 -10.28 11.12
CA ASN A 362 -12.83 -10.44 10.20
C ASN A 362 -12.40 -10.06 8.79
N THR A 363 -13.08 -10.59 7.79
CA THR A 363 -12.71 -10.34 6.39
C THR A 363 -13.35 -9.07 5.86
N TYR A 364 -12.69 -8.41 4.91
CA TYR A 364 -13.25 -7.30 4.14
C TYR A 364 -12.87 -7.40 2.65
N PRO A 365 -13.65 -6.78 1.74
CA PRO A 365 -13.33 -6.80 0.31
C PRO A 365 -12.18 -5.82 0.03
N ALA A 366 -10.95 -6.30 0.04
CA ALA A 366 -9.79 -5.49 -0.28
C ALA A 366 -9.82 -4.99 -1.73
N ILE A 367 -9.30 -3.78 -1.92
CA ILE A 367 -9.26 -3.11 -3.22
C ILE A 367 -7.98 -3.52 -3.93
N MET A 368 -8.12 -4.03 -5.16
CA MET A 368 -6.99 -4.44 -6.01
C MET A 368 -6.14 -5.61 -5.47
N LYS A 369 -6.58 -6.28 -4.39
CA LYS A 369 -5.99 -7.55 -3.93
C LYS A 369 -6.87 -8.72 -4.40
N SER A 370 -6.23 -9.77 -4.90
CA SER A 370 -6.92 -10.98 -5.35
C SER A 370 -7.31 -11.92 -4.19
N GLN A 371 -6.54 -11.89 -3.11
CA GLN A 371 -6.81 -12.65 -1.90
C GLN A 371 -7.76 -11.91 -0.97
N GLN A 372 -8.54 -12.67 -0.21
CA GLN A 372 -9.41 -12.13 0.82
C GLN A 372 -8.55 -11.57 1.96
N SER A 373 -8.68 -10.28 2.24
CA SER A 373 -7.94 -9.63 3.32
C SER A 373 -8.76 -9.60 4.61
N SER A 374 -8.05 -9.52 5.73
CA SER A 374 -8.65 -9.43 7.06
C SER A 374 -8.34 -8.09 7.71
N TYR A 375 -9.23 -7.66 8.60
CA TYR A 375 -8.93 -6.62 9.57
C TYR A 375 -8.96 -7.21 10.98
N TYR A 376 -8.09 -6.70 11.84
CA TYR A 376 -8.04 -7.00 13.27
C TYR A 376 -8.72 -5.89 14.06
N HIS A 377 -9.33 -6.22 15.18
CA HIS A 377 -10.01 -5.24 16.04
C HIS A 377 -9.61 -5.37 17.51
N SER A 378 -9.38 -4.22 18.17
CA SER A 378 -8.85 -4.16 19.55
C SER A 378 -9.09 -2.78 20.19
N THR A 379 -8.62 -2.60 21.42
CA THR A 379 -8.40 -1.29 22.05
C THR A 379 -6.94 -0.87 21.95
N CYS A 380 -6.67 0.44 22.03
CA CYS A 380 -5.33 1.00 22.10
C CYS A 380 -4.55 0.44 23.28
N ASP A 381 -5.17 0.38 24.47
CA ASP A 381 -4.53 -0.11 25.70
C ASP A 381 -3.98 -1.52 25.52
N VAL A 382 -4.79 -2.45 25.02
CA VAL A 382 -4.37 -3.83 24.79
C VAL A 382 -3.18 -3.92 23.84
N LEU A 383 -3.16 -3.13 22.77
CA LEU A 383 -2.05 -3.17 21.82
C LEU A 383 -0.79 -2.54 22.42
N ILE A 384 -0.90 -1.33 22.98
CA ILE A 384 0.21 -0.56 23.53
C ILE A 384 0.90 -1.32 24.67
N GLU A 385 0.15 -1.92 25.59
CA GLU A 385 0.71 -2.73 26.69
C GLU A 385 1.52 -3.94 26.19
N ASN A 386 1.27 -4.38 24.97
CA ASN A 386 1.92 -5.53 24.34
C ASN A 386 2.94 -5.14 23.26
N LEU A 387 3.26 -3.86 23.10
CA LEU A 387 4.39 -3.42 22.28
C LEU A 387 5.72 -3.60 23.04
N ARG A 388 6.79 -3.87 22.31
CA ARG A 388 8.15 -3.83 22.86
C ARG A 388 8.51 -2.40 23.22
N GLU A 389 9.21 -2.22 24.34
CA GLU A 389 9.85 -0.94 24.66
C GLU A 389 11.06 -0.75 23.73
N ASP A 390 11.17 0.42 23.10
CA ASP A 390 12.31 0.77 22.26
C ASP A 390 13.60 0.64 23.09
N GLY A 391 14.46 -0.32 22.72
CA GLY A 391 15.71 -0.62 23.42
C GLY A 391 15.81 -2.03 24.02
N SER A 392 14.75 -2.84 23.96
CA SER A 392 14.85 -4.28 24.29
C SER A 392 15.42 -5.08 23.11
N GLU A 393 16.76 -5.05 22.98
CA GLU A 393 17.49 -5.96 22.11
C GLU A 393 17.32 -7.41 22.57
N HIS A 394 16.74 -8.24 21.70
CA HIS A 394 16.90 -9.69 21.70
C HIS A 394 17.27 -10.14 20.30
#